data_AF-A0A811MVS2-F1
#
_entry.id   AF-A0A811MVS2-F1
#
_cell.length_a   1.000
_cell.length_b   1.000
_cell.length_c   1.000
_cell.angle_alpha   90.00
_cell.angle_beta   90.00
_cell.angle_gamma   90.00
#
_symmetry.space_group_name_H-M   'P 1'
#
loop_
_entity.id
_entity.type
_entity.pdbx_description
1 polymer ?
#
loop_
_entity_poly.entity_id
_entity_poly.type
_entity_poly.pdbx_seq_one_letter_code
_entity_poly.pdbx_strand_id
1 'polypeptide(L)'
;MQRHGAGRPSGTDGSDFSYRMVVESRYQRVAEGRSRLTRLILVQALHLVAGGALLLLSLSKGAAVNKFAVLSVAAGFLAIVVGELGRRRTMAVLLRLYTSLSSIAVAFSVTCIIRSELFLKVWIMKFRILLFCK
;
A
#
# COMPACT_ATOMS: atom_id res chain seq x y z
N MET A 1 28.97 21.51 23.68
CA MET A 1 28.91 22.28 24.95
C MET A 1 27.86 21.64 25.84
N GLN A 2 28.29 20.94 26.89
CA GLN A 2 27.42 20.22 27.82
C GLN A 2 27.48 20.98 29.16
N ARG A 3 26.38 21.63 29.56
CA ARG A 3 26.29 22.32 30.84
C ARG A 3 25.78 21.34 31.90
N HIS A 4 26.68 20.88 32.75
CA HIS A 4 26.34 20.31 34.05
C HIS A 4 25.92 21.45 34.98
N GLY A 5 24.64 21.53 35.29
CA GLY A 5 24.08 22.40 36.33
C GLY A 5 23.20 21.55 37.25
N ALA A 6 23.64 21.41 38.50
CA ALA A 6 22.90 20.74 39.56
C ALA A 6 21.70 21.60 39.99
N GLY A 7 20.49 21.07 39.83
CA GLY A 7 19.25 21.70 40.30
C GLY A 7 18.04 20.87 39.87
N ARG A 8 17.15 20.54 40.81
CA ARG A 8 15.86 19.89 40.51
C ARG A 8 15.06 20.83 39.58
N PRO A 9 14.58 20.38 38.41
CA PRO A 9 13.71 21.22 37.61
C PRO A 9 12.41 21.47 38.41
N SER A 10 12.23 22.70 38.90
CA SER A 10 11.01 23.13 39.56
C SER A 10 9.97 23.48 38.50
N GLY A 11 9.29 22.46 37.99
CA GLY A 11 8.20 22.64 37.02
C GLY A 11 6.87 22.90 37.72
N THR A 12 6.41 24.16 37.68
CA THR A 12 4.98 24.56 37.68
C THR A 12 4.77 25.96 37.07
N ASP A 13 5.70 26.48 36.27
CA ASP A 13 5.57 27.80 35.63
C ASP A 13 4.88 27.74 34.24
N GLY A 14 4.33 26.58 33.86
CA GLY A 14 3.67 26.40 32.57
C GLY A 14 4.61 26.36 31.36
N SER A 15 5.91 26.62 31.52
CA SER A 15 6.91 26.50 30.45
C SER A 15 7.09 25.04 30.04
N ASP A 16 7.13 24.13 31.02
CA ASP A 16 7.14 22.68 30.84
C ASP A 16 5.87 22.18 30.13
N PHE A 17 4.71 22.80 30.40
CA PHE A 17 3.45 22.44 29.75
C PHE A 17 3.47 22.85 28.27
N SER A 18 3.90 24.08 27.96
CA SER A 18 4.09 24.54 26.57
C SER A 18 5.11 23.68 25.82
N TYR A 19 6.23 23.32 26.47
CA TYR A 19 7.24 22.45 25.88
C TYR A 19 6.69 21.04 25.61
N ARG A 20 6.00 20.43 26.59
CA ARG A 20 5.36 19.12 26.42
C ARG A 20 4.30 19.14 25.34
N MET A 21 3.46 20.17 25.22
CA MET A 21 2.47 20.27 24.14
C MET A 21 3.10 20.30 22.74
N VAL A 22 4.20 21.03 22.56
CA VAL A 22 4.89 21.14 21.26
C VAL A 22 5.70 19.87 20.92
N VAL A 23 6.27 19.22 21.93
CA VAL A 23 7.08 18.02 21.75
C VAL A 23 6.19 16.77 21.58
N GLU A 24 5.18 16.62 22.43
CA GLU A 24 4.22 15.50 22.38
C GLU A 24 3.47 15.49 21.05
N SER A 25 3.02 16.65 20.56
CA SER A 25 2.34 16.73 19.26
C SER A 25 3.22 16.28 18.09
N ARG A 26 4.55 16.49 18.14
CA ARG A 26 5.47 15.96 17.12
C ARG A 26 5.63 14.46 17.22
N TYR A 27 5.81 13.92 18.43
CA TYR A 27 5.92 12.48 18.63
C TYR A 27 4.63 11.75 18.25
N GLN A 28 3.48 12.33 18.60
CA GLN A 28 2.17 11.83 18.23
C GLN A 28 2.00 11.76 16.70
N ARG A 29 2.36 12.81 15.95
CA ARG A 29 2.32 12.81 14.48
C ARG A 29 3.20 11.73 13.87
N VAL A 30 4.38 11.47 14.44
CA VAL A 30 5.27 10.39 13.98
C VAL A 30 4.67 9.02 14.28
N ALA A 31 4.07 8.83 15.46
CA ALA A 31 3.40 7.59 15.84
C ALA A 31 2.19 7.29 14.93
N GLU A 32 1.35 8.29 14.67
CA GLU A 32 0.22 8.21 13.74
C GLU A 32 0.69 7.94 12.30
N GLY A 33 1.77 8.58 11.86
CA GLY A 33 2.37 8.29 10.56
C GLY A 33 2.82 6.83 10.44
N ARG A 34 3.45 6.29 11.48
CA ARG A 34 3.90 4.88 11.51
C ARG A 34 2.74 3.89 11.56
N SER A 35 1.69 4.17 12.33
CA SER A 35 0.51 3.30 12.38
C SER A 35 -0.23 3.27 11.05
N ARG A 36 -0.41 4.44 10.42
CA ARG A 36 -1.02 4.56 9.08
C ARG A 36 -0.22 3.80 8.03
N LEU A 37 1.10 3.94 8.01
CA LEU A 37 1.96 3.21 7.09
C LEU A 37 1.83 1.69 7.26
N THR A 38 1.87 1.22 8.52
CA THR A 38 1.72 -0.22 8.83
C THR A 38 0.40 -0.76 8.31
N ARG A 39 -0.69 0.01 8.50
CA ARG A 39 -2.01 -0.33 7.98
C ARG A 39 -2.02 -0.39 6.45
N LEU A 40 -1.39 0.54 5.75
CA LEU A 40 -1.32 0.54 4.28
C LEU A 40 -0.55 -0.66 3.75
N ILE A 41 0.59 -1.01 4.36
CA ILE A 41 1.37 -2.20 3.98
C ILE A 41 0.53 -3.47 4.18
N LEU A 42 -0.21 -3.57 5.28
CA LEU A 42 -1.08 -4.72 5.55
C LEU A 42 -2.21 -4.83 4.52
N VAL A 43 -2.88 -3.74 4.18
CA VAL A 43 -3.92 -3.74 3.12
C VAL A 43 -3.32 -4.13 1.77
N GLN A 44 -2.14 -3.62 1.42
CA GLN A 44 -1.46 -3.98 0.18
C GLN A 44 -1.08 -5.46 0.14
N ALA A 45 -0.68 -6.04 1.27
CA ALA A 45 -0.38 -7.47 1.40
C ALA A 45 -1.64 -8.33 1.20
N LEU A 46 -2.77 -7.95 1.78
CA LEU A 46 -4.04 -8.64 1.55
C LEU A 46 -4.45 -8.58 0.07
N HIS A 47 -4.30 -7.41 -0.57
CA HIS A 47 -4.56 -7.25 -2.01
C HIS A 47 -3.67 -8.15 -2.86
N LEU A 48 -2.37 -8.25 -2.51
CA LEU A 48 -1.42 -9.11 -3.20
C LEU A 48 -1.78 -10.60 -3.06
N VAL A 49 -2.17 -11.04 -1.85
CA VAL A 49 -2.59 -12.44 -1.61
C VAL A 49 -3.85 -12.76 -2.40
N ALA A 50 -4.85 -11.88 -2.39
CA ALA A 50 -6.08 -12.07 -3.17
C ALA A 50 -5.79 -12.12 -4.67
N GLY A 51 -5.02 -11.15 -5.20
CA GLY A 51 -4.63 -11.11 -6.61
C GLY A 51 -3.80 -12.32 -7.04
N GLY A 52 -2.87 -12.76 -6.19
CA GLY A 52 -2.07 -13.95 -6.41
C GLY A 52 -2.89 -15.24 -6.41
N ALA A 53 -3.83 -15.40 -5.46
CA ALA A 53 -4.72 -16.55 -5.41
C ALA A 53 -5.61 -16.63 -6.66
N LEU A 54 -6.14 -15.50 -7.13
CA LEU A 54 -6.89 -15.44 -8.38
C LEU A 54 -6.02 -15.83 -9.59
N LEU A 55 -4.78 -15.33 -9.64
CA LEU A 55 -3.84 -15.67 -10.71
C LEU A 55 -3.51 -17.17 -10.73
N LEU A 56 -3.26 -17.76 -9.56
CA LEU A 56 -3.01 -19.20 -9.42
C LEU A 56 -4.21 -20.04 -9.84
N LEU A 57 -5.43 -19.60 -9.49
CA LEU A 57 -6.66 -20.27 -9.91
C LEU A 57 -6.88 -20.16 -11.42
N SER A 58 -6.55 -19.03 -12.05
CA SER A 58 -6.59 -18.90 -13.52
C SER A 58 -5.58 -19.84 -14.18
N LEU A 59 -4.37 -19.92 -13.63
CA LEU A 59 -3.32 -20.81 -14.12
C LEU A 59 -3.70 -22.28 -13.99
N SER A 60 -4.30 -22.68 -12.87
CA SER A 60 -4.75 -24.08 -12.65
C SER A 60 -5.89 -24.48 -13.58
N LYS A 61 -6.71 -23.52 -14.02
CA LYS A 61 -7.77 -23.75 -15.02
C LYS A 61 -7.27 -23.72 -16.47
N GLY A 62 -5.96 -23.52 -16.68
CA GLY A 62 -5.37 -23.39 -18.02
C GLY A 62 -5.85 -22.14 -18.79
N ALA A 63 -6.42 -21.17 -18.09
CA ALA A 63 -6.90 -19.94 -18.71
C ALA A 63 -5.73 -19.02 -19.06
N ALA A 64 -5.88 -18.23 -20.13
CA ALA A 64 -4.88 -17.25 -20.53
C ALA A 64 -4.62 -16.25 -19.39
N VAL A 65 -3.38 -16.20 -18.90
CA VAL A 65 -3.00 -15.33 -17.78
C VAL A 65 -2.87 -13.88 -18.29
N ASN A 66 -3.54 -12.95 -17.60
CA ASN A 66 -3.47 -11.53 -17.92
C ASN A 66 -2.09 -10.96 -17.55
N LYS A 67 -1.34 -10.47 -18.54
CA LYS A 67 -0.02 -9.84 -18.34
C LYS A 67 -0.05 -8.68 -17.32
N PHE A 68 -1.13 -7.89 -17.32
CA PHE A 68 -1.35 -6.80 -16.37
C PHE A 68 -1.53 -7.30 -14.93
N ALA A 69 -2.18 -8.45 -14.73
CA ALA A 69 -2.30 -9.06 -13.41
C ALA A 69 -0.94 -9.52 -12.88
N VAL A 70 -0.14 -10.17 -13.73
CA VAL A 70 1.24 -10.59 -13.37
C VAL A 70 2.10 -9.37 -13.01
N LEU A 71 2.06 -8.31 -13.81
CA LEU A 71 2.78 -7.06 -13.54
C LEU A 71 2.32 -6.40 -12.24
N SER A 72 1.01 -6.35 -11.98
CA SER A 72 0.45 -5.81 -10.75
C SER A 72 0.92 -6.59 -9.51
N VAL A 73 0.90 -7.93 -9.57
CA VAL A 73 1.37 -8.80 -8.49
C VAL A 73 2.88 -8.62 -8.27
N ALA A 74 3.69 -8.60 -9.33
CA ALA A 74 5.14 -8.39 -9.23
C ALA A 74 5.49 -7.01 -8.65
N ALA A 75 4.85 -5.95 -9.14
CA ALA A 75 5.05 -4.59 -8.64
C ALA A 75 4.55 -4.44 -7.19
N GLY A 76 3.43 -5.06 -6.85
CA GLY A 76 2.87 -5.08 -5.49
C GLY A 76 3.78 -5.80 -4.49
N PHE A 77 4.37 -6.93 -4.88
CA PHE A 77 5.35 -7.64 -4.07
C PHE A 77 6.59 -6.79 -3.81
N LEU A 78 7.15 -6.17 -4.87
CA LEU A 78 8.31 -5.28 -4.73
C LEU A 78 7.98 -4.07 -3.85
N ALA A 79 6.79 -3.49 -3.98
CA ALA A 79 6.33 -2.39 -3.13
C ALA A 79 6.36 -2.79 -1.65
N ILE A 80 5.82 -3.96 -1.29
CA ILE A 80 5.80 -4.43 0.11
C ILE A 80 7.21 -4.60 0.66
N VAL A 81 8.12 -5.23 -0.10
CA VAL A 81 9.51 -5.41 0.31
C VAL A 81 10.19 -4.06 0.57
N VAL A 82 10.05 -3.11 -0.35
CA VAL A 82 10.60 -1.76 -0.23
C VAL A 82 9.96 -0.99 0.93
N GLY A 83 8.64 -1.11 1.12
CA GLY A 83 7.89 -0.45 2.18
C GLY A 83 8.29 -0.95 3.57
N GLU A 84 8.45 -2.25 3.74
CA GLU A 84 8.88 -2.85 5.00
C GLU A 84 10.35 -2.52 5.31
N LEU A 85 11.22 -2.51 4.29
CA LEU A 85 12.61 -2.08 4.44
C LEU A 85 12.70 -0.59 4.82
N GLY A 86 11.92 0.26 4.15
CA GLY A 86 11.82 1.69 4.43
C GLY A 86 11.30 1.97 5.84
N ARG A 87 10.33 1.18 6.31
CA ARG A 87 9.81 1.24 7.68
C ARG A 87 10.87 0.88 8.71
N ARG A 88 11.60 -0.23 8.51
CA ARG A 88 12.64 -0.71 9.43
C ARG A 88 13.85 0.22 9.51
N ARG A 89 14.28 0.78 8.36
CA ARG A 89 15.43 1.68 8.29
C ARG A 89 15.07 3.15 8.51
N THR A 90 13.78 3.47 8.69
CA THR A 90 13.26 4.84 8.81
C THR A 90 13.73 5.77 7.68
N MET A 91 13.89 5.20 6.48
CA MET A 91 14.42 5.91 5.31
C MET A 91 13.29 6.51 4.48
N ALA A 92 13.20 7.84 4.49
CA ALA A 92 12.15 8.58 3.76
C ALA A 92 12.14 8.29 2.26
N VAL A 93 13.31 8.07 1.64
CA VAL A 93 13.44 7.76 0.21
C VAL A 93 12.77 6.42 -0.13
N LEU A 94 13.00 5.38 0.67
CA LEU A 94 12.37 4.07 0.46
C LEU A 94 10.85 4.15 0.64
N LEU A 95 10.37 4.96 1.58
CA LEU A 95 8.93 5.21 1.74
C LEU A 95 8.31 5.90 0.52
N ARG A 96 9.02 6.86 -0.09
CA ARG A 96 8.57 7.51 -1.34
C ARG A 96 8.53 6.52 -2.50
N LEU A 97 9.54 5.65 -2.61
CA LEU A 97 9.55 4.58 -3.60
C LEU A 97 8.42 3.57 -3.36
N TYR A 98 8.11 3.22 -2.11
CA TYR A 98 6.95 2.40 -1.79
C TYR A 98 5.66 3.05 -2.31
N THR A 99 5.44 4.34 -2.07
CA THR A 99 4.23 5.02 -2.53
C THR A 99 4.11 5.05 -4.06
N SER A 100 5.21 5.23 -4.80
CA SER A 100 5.17 5.23 -6.27
C SER A 100 4.92 3.82 -6.83
N LEU A 101 5.62 2.80 -6.33
CA LEU A 101 5.39 1.41 -6.75
C LEU A 101 3.97 0.93 -6.41
N SER A 102 3.47 1.29 -5.22
CA SER A 102 2.11 0.96 -4.79
C SER A 102 1.06 1.57 -5.73
N SER A 103 1.25 2.84 -6.15
CA SER A 103 0.38 3.50 -7.12
C SER A 103 0.37 2.78 -8.47
N ILE A 104 1.55 2.42 -8.98
CA ILE A 104 1.70 1.68 -10.24
C ILE A 104 1.01 0.30 -10.16
N ALA A 105 1.22 -0.43 -9.06
CA ALA A 105 0.60 -1.73 -8.84
C ALA A 105 -0.94 -1.66 -8.84
N VAL A 106 -1.50 -0.65 -8.18
CA VAL A 106 -2.95 -0.41 -8.16
C VAL A 106 -3.46 -0.02 -9.55
N ALA A 107 -2.77 0.86 -10.27
CA ALA A 107 -3.15 1.24 -11.63
C ALA A 107 -3.24 0.02 -12.57
N PHE A 108 -2.24 -0.87 -12.54
CA PHE A 108 -2.29 -2.11 -13.31
C PHE A 108 -3.41 -3.05 -12.88
N SER A 109 -3.70 -3.12 -11.57
CA SER A 109 -4.83 -3.91 -11.05
C SER A 109 -6.17 -3.39 -11.59
N VAL A 110 -6.37 -2.06 -11.58
CA VAL A 110 -7.59 -1.43 -12.09
C VAL A 110 -7.74 -1.65 -13.60
N THR A 111 -6.66 -1.45 -14.37
CA THR A 111 -6.68 -1.73 -15.81
C THR A 111 -7.00 -3.19 -16.10
N CYS A 112 -6.49 -4.13 -15.28
CA CYS A 112 -6.82 -5.54 -15.41
C CYS A 112 -8.31 -5.80 -15.20
N ILE A 113 -8.92 -5.22 -14.17
CA ILE A 113 -10.37 -5.36 -13.89
C ILE A 113 -11.20 -4.78 -15.04
N ILE A 114 -10.91 -3.56 -15.48
CA ILE A 114 -11.64 -2.90 -16.59
C ILE A 114 -11.56 -3.73 -17.87
N ARG A 115 -10.38 -4.26 -18.19
CA ARG A 115 -10.21 -5.14 -19.35
C ARG A 115 -11.03 -6.42 -19.20
N SER A 116 -11.05 -7.02 -18.02
CA SER A 116 -11.82 -8.25 -17.74
C SER A 116 -13.32 -8.03 -17.91
N GLU A 117 -13.85 -6.92 -17.38
CA GLU A 117 -15.26 -6.52 -17.51
C GLU A 117 -15.65 -6.24 -18.97
N LEU A 118 -14.80 -5.52 -19.72
CA LEU A 118 -15.02 -5.27 -21.15
C LEU A 118 -15.04 -6.58 -21.95
N PHE A 119 -14.11 -7.50 -21.67
CA PHE A 119 -14.08 -8.82 -22.32
C PHE A 119 -15.34 -9.63 -21.99
N LEU A 120 -15.79 -9.64 -20.74
CA LEU A 120 -17.04 -10.30 -20.32
C LEU A 120 -18.26 -9.72 -21.06
N LYS A 121 -18.35 -8.39 -21.14
CA LYS A 121 -19.47 -7.70 -21.78
C LYS A 121 -19.54 -7.96 -23.28
N VAL A 122 -18.39 -7.92 -23.97
CA VAL A 122 -18.30 -8.27 -25.41
C VAL A 122 -18.67 -9.73 -25.64
N TRP A 123 -18.21 -10.64 -24.79
CA TRP A 123 -18.52 -12.07 -24.90
C TRP A 123 -20.02 -12.35 -24.72
N ILE A 124 -20.65 -11.73 -23.71
CA ILE A 124 -22.11 -11.79 -23.51
C ILE A 124 -22.89 -11.25 -24.71
N MET A 125 -22.48 -10.11 -25.27
CA MET A 125 -23.13 -9.55 -26.46
C MET A 125 -22.99 -10.49 -27.67
N LYS A 126 -21.79 -11.01 -27.90
CA LYS A 126 -21.52 -11.95 -28.99
C LYS A 126 -22.32 -13.25 -28.83
N PHE A 127 -22.43 -13.77 -27.60
CA PHE A 127 -23.23 -14.96 -27.30
C PHE A 127 -24.73 -14.71 -27.51
N ARG A 128 -25.26 -13.55 -27.08
CA ARG A 128 -26.66 -13.16 -27.37
C ARG A 128 -26.94 -13.07 -28.86
N ILE A 129 -26.04 -12.47 -29.64
CA ILE A 129 -26.18 -12.40 -31.10
C ILE A 129 -26.16 -13.81 -31.71
N LEU A 130 -25.23 -14.67 -31.27
CA LEU A 130 -25.14 -16.05 -31.77
C LEU A 130 -26.38 -16.89 -31.46
N LEU A 131 -27.00 -16.68 -30.28
CA LEU A 131 -28.24 -17.33 -29.86
C LEU A 131 -29.47 -16.80 -30.62
N PHE A 132 -29.44 -15.54 -31.07
CA PHE A 132 -30.54 -14.92 -31.83
C PHE A 132 -30.44 -15.20 -33.34
N CYS A 133 -29.28 -15.65 -33.82
CA CYS A 133 -29.02 -15.95 -35.23
C CYS A 133 -29.08 -17.46 -35.54
N LYS A 134 -29.67 -18.26 -34.64
CA LYS A 134 -29.88 -19.69 -34.78
C LYS A 134 -31.35 -20.01 -34.49
#